data_AF-A0A851DS71-F1
#
_entry.id   AF-A0A851DS71-F1
#
_cell.length_a   1.000
_cell.length_b   1.000
_cell.length_c   1.000
_cell.angle_alpha   90.00
_cell.angle_beta   90.00
_cell.angle_gamma   90.00
#
_symmetry.space_group_name_H-M   'P 1'
#
loop_
_entity.id
_entity.type
_entity.pdbx_description
1 polymer ?
#
loop_
_entity_poly.entity_id
_entity_poly.type
_entity_poly.pdbx_seq_one_letter_code
_entity_poly.pdbx_strand_id
1 'polypeptide(L)'
;DKYKQIFLGGVDRHKQFWRYFAGNLASGGAAGATSLCFVYPLDFARTRLAADVGKGANEREFTGLGDCIVKIFKSDGLKGLYQGFSVSVQGIIIYRAAYFGVYDTAKGMLPDPKNVHIIVSWMIAQSVTAVAGLVSYPFDTVRRRMMMQSGRKG
;
A
#
# COMPACT_ATOMS: atom_id res chain seq x y z
N ASP A 1 11.10 11.85 -11.22
CA ASP A 1 11.13 10.64 -10.37
C ASP A 1 12.51 9.97 -10.45
N LYS A 2 13.39 10.16 -9.44
CA LYS A 2 14.72 9.50 -9.40
C LYS A 2 14.62 7.98 -9.58
N TYR A 3 13.66 7.33 -8.93
CA TYR A 3 13.45 5.89 -9.05
C TYR A 3 13.01 5.46 -10.47
N LYS A 4 12.11 6.21 -11.12
CA LYS A 4 11.75 5.91 -12.52
C LYS A 4 12.94 6.13 -13.44
N GLN A 5 13.75 7.15 -13.21
CA GLN A 5 14.92 7.42 -14.04
C GLN A 5 16.00 6.33 -13.89
N ILE A 6 16.15 5.77 -12.68
CA ILE A 6 17.05 4.64 -12.38
C ILE A 6 16.55 3.33 -12.99
N PHE A 7 15.25 3.01 -12.84
CA PHE A 7 14.70 1.71 -13.25
C PHE A 7 14.14 1.67 -14.68
N LEU A 8 13.79 2.83 -15.25
CA LEU A 8 13.18 2.95 -16.60
C LEU A 8 14.04 3.79 -17.54
N GLY A 9 15.24 4.22 -17.13
CA GLY A 9 16.18 4.93 -17.99
C GLY A 9 16.51 4.11 -19.23
N GLY A 10 16.07 4.57 -20.41
CA GLY A 10 16.33 3.92 -21.69
C GLY A 10 15.38 2.77 -22.08
N VAL A 11 14.27 2.55 -21.35
CA VAL A 11 13.30 1.49 -21.69
C VAL A 11 12.14 2.04 -22.51
N ASP A 12 12.07 1.66 -23.78
CA ASP A 12 10.96 2.00 -24.68
C ASP A 12 9.69 1.21 -24.35
N ARG A 13 8.63 1.93 -23.97
CA ARG A 13 7.31 1.36 -23.60
C ARG A 13 6.67 0.52 -24.71
N HIS A 14 6.95 0.84 -25.98
CA HIS A 14 6.33 0.18 -27.14
C HIS A 14 7.09 -1.04 -27.68
N LYS A 15 8.39 -1.20 -27.37
CA LYS A 15 9.21 -2.34 -27.83
C LYS A 15 9.46 -3.38 -26.73
N GLN A 16 9.38 -3.00 -25.45
CA GLN A 16 9.73 -3.87 -24.31
C GLN A 16 8.71 -3.74 -23.16
N PHE A 17 7.45 -4.12 -23.41
CA PHE A 17 6.36 -4.04 -22.43
C PHE A 17 6.73 -4.68 -21.07
N TRP A 18 7.23 -5.92 -21.08
CA TRP A 18 7.60 -6.63 -19.84
C TRP A 18 8.70 -5.95 -19.04
N ARG A 19 9.68 -5.34 -19.71
CA ARG A 19 10.79 -4.64 -19.04
C ARG A 19 10.34 -3.30 -18.48
N TYR A 20 9.45 -2.59 -19.20
CA TYR A 20 8.81 -1.38 -18.71
C TYR A 20 7.89 -1.67 -17.51
N PHE A 21 7.09 -2.73 -17.59
CA PHE A 21 6.21 -3.17 -16.51
C PHE A 21 7.02 -3.53 -15.26
N ALA A 22 8.04 -4.38 -15.39
CA ALA A 22 8.92 -4.75 -14.28
C ALA A 22 9.64 -3.53 -13.68
N GLY A 23 10.18 -2.63 -14.51
CA GLY A 23 10.82 -1.40 -14.04
C GLY A 23 9.88 -0.45 -13.30
N ASN A 24 8.62 -0.36 -13.73
CA ASN A 24 7.62 0.48 -13.08
C ASN A 24 7.11 -0.14 -11.76
N LEU A 25 7.03 -1.46 -11.68
CA LEU A 25 6.77 -2.17 -10.42
C LEU A 25 7.93 -2.02 -9.45
N ALA A 26 9.17 -2.22 -9.89
CA ALA A 26 10.36 -2.06 -9.05
C ALA A 26 10.52 -0.61 -8.57
N SER A 27 10.35 0.37 -9.45
CA SER A 27 10.36 1.80 -9.07
C SER A 27 9.23 2.11 -8.09
N GLY A 28 8.05 1.54 -8.27
CA GLY A 28 6.91 1.77 -7.41
C GLY A 28 7.05 1.13 -6.03
N GLY A 29 7.48 -0.12 -5.99
CA GLY A 29 7.77 -0.86 -4.78
C GLY A 29 8.90 -0.23 -3.99
N ALA A 30 9.99 0.19 -4.64
CA ALA A 30 11.11 0.87 -3.98
C ALA A 30 10.69 2.24 -3.42
N ALA A 31 9.97 3.05 -4.19
CA ALA A 31 9.47 4.33 -3.69
C ALA A 31 8.49 4.15 -2.52
N GLY A 32 7.60 3.16 -2.60
CA GLY A 32 6.66 2.81 -1.54
C GLY A 32 7.37 2.32 -0.28
N ALA A 33 8.34 1.41 -0.42
CA ALA A 33 9.14 0.90 0.69
C ALA A 33 9.93 2.02 1.37
N THR A 34 10.59 2.89 0.62
CA THR A 34 11.35 4.03 1.18
C THR A 34 10.43 4.99 1.92
N SER A 35 9.23 5.27 1.41
CA SER A 35 8.26 6.09 2.13
C SER A 35 7.82 5.41 3.44
N LEU A 36 7.45 4.13 3.37
CA LEU A 36 7.05 3.34 4.53
C LEU A 36 8.18 3.25 5.57
N CYS A 37 9.46 3.26 5.18
CA CYS A 37 10.56 3.29 6.15
C CYS A 37 10.44 4.44 7.16
N PHE A 38 9.80 5.56 6.81
CA PHE A 38 9.59 6.69 7.73
C PHE A 38 8.16 6.78 8.26
N VAL A 39 7.15 6.50 7.43
CA VAL A 39 5.74 6.71 7.80
C VAL A 39 5.04 5.47 8.38
N TYR A 40 5.65 4.29 8.30
CA TYR A 40 5.02 3.05 8.77
C TYR A 40 4.66 3.05 10.26
N PRO A 41 5.45 3.64 11.19
CA PRO A 41 5.03 3.75 12.59
C PRO A 41 3.73 4.54 12.79
N LEU A 42 3.46 5.53 11.93
CA LEU A 42 2.21 6.30 11.96
C LEU A 42 1.03 5.46 11.45
N ASP A 43 1.21 4.72 10.36
CA ASP A 43 0.21 3.75 9.87
C ASP A 43 -0.11 2.69 10.91
N PHE A 44 0.92 2.18 11.59
CA PHE A 44 0.79 1.22 12.67
C PHE A 44 -0.04 1.79 13.82
N ALA A 45 0.33 2.98 14.32
CA ALA A 45 -0.37 3.63 15.44
C ALA A 45 -1.82 3.95 15.08
N ARG A 46 -2.07 4.45 13.86
CA ARG A 46 -3.43 4.68 13.34
C ARG A 46 -4.26 3.40 13.34
N THR A 47 -3.69 2.29 12.87
CA THR A 47 -4.38 0.99 12.81
C THR A 47 -4.72 0.47 14.20
N ARG A 48 -3.78 0.60 15.15
CA ARG A 48 -4.00 0.17 16.54
C ARG A 48 -5.04 1.00 17.26
N LEU A 49 -5.00 2.32 17.10
CA LEU A 49 -6.01 3.22 17.66
C LEU A 49 -7.40 2.99 17.05
N ALA A 50 -7.48 2.69 15.75
CA ALA A 50 -8.75 2.37 15.10
C ALA A 50 -9.33 1.02 15.58
N ALA A 51 -8.48 0.10 16.03
CA ALA A 51 -8.91 -1.17 16.62
C ALA A 51 -9.21 -1.08 18.13
N ASP A 52 -8.80 0.00 18.78
CA ASP A 52 -9.05 0.26 20.20
C ASP A 52 -10.49 0.74 20.41
N VAL A 53 -11.34 -0.19 20.86
CA VAL A 53 -12.79 0.03 21.09
C VAL A 53 -13.12 0.41 22.54
N GLY A 54 -12.13 0.68 23.39
CA GLY A 54 -12.34 1.07 24.78
C GLY A 54 -13.16 2.35 24.91
N LYS A 55 -14.16 2.38 25.80
CA LYS A 55 -15.08 3.52 25.94
C LYS A 55 -14.62 4.53 26.99
N GLY A 56 -13.86 4.08 27.99
CA GLY A 56 -13.25 4.92 29.03
C GLY A 56 -11.72 4.93 28.98
N ALA A 57 -11.09 5.90 29.64
CA ALA A 57 -9.63 6.02 29.71
C ALA A 57 -8.94 4.77 30.30
N ASN A 58 -9.62 4.04 31.18
CA ASN A 58 -9.11 2.80 31.78
C ASN A 58 -9.37 1.54 30.92
N GLU A 59 -10.22 1.63 29.90
CA GLU A 59 -10.54 0.53 28.98
C GLU A 59 -9.77 0.64 27.66
N ARG A 60 -9.24 1.84 27.35
CA ARG A 60 -8.45 2.12 26.15
C ARG A 60 -7.07 1.49 26.26
N GLU A 61 -6.66 0.78 25.22
CA GLU A 61 -5.30 0.24 25.14
C GLU A 61 -4.27 1.38 24.97
N PHE A 62 -4.66 2.46 24.28
CA PHE A 62 -3.82 3.63 24.01
C PHE A 62 -4.58 4.95 24.19
N THR A 63 -3.92 5.90 24.86
CA THR A 63 -4.47 7.25 25.10
C THR A 63 -4.32 8.17 23.89
N GLY A 64 -3.46 7.82 22.93
CA GLY A 64 -3.27 8.57 21.68
C GLY A 64 -2.14 8.01 20.81
N LEU A 65 -1.80 8.73 19.74
CA LEU A 65 -0.79 8.29 18.77
C LEU A 65 0.63 8.24 19.35
N GLY A 66 1.03 9.27 20.09
CA GLY A 66 2.34 9.30 20.75
C GLY A 66 2.47 8.20 21.81
N ASP A 67 1.43 8.00 22.62
CA ASP A 67 1.37 6.95 23.62
C ASP A 67 1.46 5.55 22.99
N CYS A 68 0.72 5.30 21.90
CA CYS A 68 0.81 4.04 21.15
C CYS A 68 2.24 3.75 20.66
N ILE A 69 2.90 4.73 20.05
CA ILE A 69 4.26 4.55 19.53
C ILE A 69 5.23 4.28 20.68
N VAL A 70 5.20 5.09 21.75
CA VAL A 70 6.11 4.96 22.89
C VAL A 70 5.89 3.64 23.63
N LYS A 71 4.64 3.24 23.86
CA LYS A 71 4.29 2.01 24.59
C LYS A 71 4.77 0.76 23.83
N ILE A 72 4.53 0.70 22.53
CA ILE A 72 4.98 -0.42 21.68
C ILE A 72 6.50 -0.41 21.50
N PHE A 73 7.11 0.77 21.35
CA PHE A 73 8.57 0.87 21.28
C PHE A 73 9.23 0.38 22.57
N LYS A 74 8.65 0.68 23.74
CA LYS A 74 9.14 0.18 25.03
C LYS A 74 8.95 -1.32 25.22
N SER A 75 7.91 -1.93 24.65
CA SER A 75 7.65 -3.36 24.79
C SER A 75 8.43 -4.21 23.79
N ASP A 76 8.39 -3.85 22.51
CA ASP A 76 8.82 -4.68 21.38
C ASP A 76 9.91 -4.00 20.53
N GLY A 77 10.31 -2.79 20.89
CA GLY A 77 11.29 -1.99 20.16
C GLY A 77 10.81 -1.55 18.78
N LEU A 78 11.79 -1.23 17.91
CA LEU A 78 11.53 -0.90 16.50
C LEU A 78 10.85 -2.04 15.74
N LYS A 79 11.17 -3.29 16.07
CA LYS A 79 10.60 -4.46 15.38
C LYS A 79 9.07 -4.51 15.55
N GLY A 80 8.55 -4.15 16.72
CA GLY A 80 7.12 -4.08 16.99
C GLY A 80 6.38 -3.04 16.14
N LEU A 81 7.00 -1.87 15.90
CA LEU A 81 6.40 -0.81 15.09
C LEU A 81 6.37 -1.14 13.59
N TYR A 82 7.27 -1.99 13.11
CA TYR A 82 7.38 -2.39 11.70
C TYR A 82 6.79 -3.77 11.39
N GLN A 83 6.01 -4.36 12.31
CA GLN A 83 5.32 -5.62 12.06
C GLN A 83 4.39 -5.52 10.84
N GLY A 84 4.56 -6.43 9.89
CA GLY A 84 3.83 -6.45 8.61
C GLY A 84 4.47 -5.65 7.46
N PHE A 85 5.65 -5.05 7.65
CA PHE A 85 6.29 -4.22 6.63
C PHE A 85 6.56 -4.97 5.32
N SER A 86 7.10 -6.20 5.39
CA SER A 86 7.39 -7.02 4.20
C SER A 86 6.14 -7.31 3.37
N VAL A 87 5.05 -7.69 4.02
CA VAL A 87 3.75 -7.95 3.37
C VAL A 87 3.14 -6.66 2.83
N SER A 88 3.35 -5.52 3.49
CA SER A 88 2.96 -4.21 2.96
C SER A 88 3.65 -3.89 1.64
N VAL A 89 4.95 -4.17 1.52
CA VAL A 89 5.70 -3.94 0.27
C VAL A 89 5.21 -4.87 -0.84
N GLN A 90 4.97 -6.14 -0.54
CA GLN A 90 4.38 -7.10 -1.49
C GLN A 90 2.99 -6.63 -1.95
N GLY A 91 2.15 -6.18 -1.02
CA GLY A 91 0.82 -5.63 -1.30
C GLY A 91 0.88 -4.43 -2.25
N ILE A 92 1.83 -3.50 -2.07
CA ILE A 92 2.02 -2.35 -2.98
C ILE A 92 2.37 -2.82 -4.39
N ILE A 93 3.27 -3.79 -4.53
CA ILE A 93 3.70 -4.31 -5.83
C ILE A 93 2.51 -4.97 -6.54
N ILE A 94 1.75 -5.81 -5.82
CA ILE A 94 0.59 -6.53 -6.37
C ILE A 94 -0.54 -5.56 -6.74
N TYR A 95 -0.84 -4.59 -5.86
CA TYR A 95 -1.81 -3.53 -6.14
C TYR A 95 -1.44 -2.79 -7.42
N ARG A 96 -0.16 -2.38 -7.56
CA ARG A 96 0.31 -1.64 -8.73
C ARG A 96 0.28 -2.51 -9.99
N ALA A 97 0.64 -3.78 -9.89
CA ALA A 97 0.57 -4.74 -11.00
C ALA A 97 -0.87 -4.92 -11.50
N ALA A 98 -1.81 -5.17 -10.57
CA ALA A 98 -3.22 -5.30 -10.89
C ALA A 98 -3.79 -4.01 -11.47
N TYR A 99 -3.45 -2.85 -10.88
CA TYR A 99 -3.88 -1.55 -11.37
C TYR A 99 -3.45 -1.31 -12.82
N PHE A 100 -2.15 -1.50 -13.14
CA PHE A 100 -1.67 -1.31 -14.51
C PHE A 100 -2.25 -2.34 -15.48
N GLY A 101 -2.36 -3.62 -15.08
CA GLY A 101 -2.92 -4.66 -15.93
C GLY A 101 -4.39 -4.43 -16.27
N VAL A 102 -5.22 -4.12 -15.27
CA VAL A 102 -6.65 -3.84 -15.48
C VAL A 102 -6.84 -2.53 -16.25
N TYR A 103 -6.02 -1.50 -15.97
CA TYR A 103 -6.09 -0.23 -16.67
C TYR A 103 -5.68 -0.32 -18.14
N ASP A 104 -4.60 -1.03 -18.47
CA ASP A 104 -4.16 -1.23 -19.85
C ASP A 104 -5.18 -2.07 -20.64
N THR A 105 -5.79 -3.08 -20.00
CA THR A 105 -6.89 -3.86 -20.59
C THR A 105 -8.12 -2.98 -20.84
N ALA A 106 -8.55 -2.20 -19.85
CA ALA A 106 -9.68 -1.29 -19.97
C ALA A 106 -9.46 -0.26 -21.09
N LYS A 107 -8.23 0.26 -21.24
CA LYS A 107 -7.87 1.15 -22.34
C LYS A 107 -7.93 0.48 -23.70
N GLY A 108 -7.48 -0.78 -23.82
CA GLY A 108 -7.53 -1.53 -25.07
C GLY A 108 -8.96 -1.86 -25.53
N MET A 109 -9.91 -1.93 -24.61
CA MET A 109 -11.33 -2.16 -24.91
C MET A 109 -12.11 -0.88 -25.26
N LEU A 110 -11.53 0.31 -25.03
CA LEU A 110 -12.18 1.57 -25.36
C LEU A 110 -11.96 1.91 -26.85
N PRO A 111 -13.02 2.15 -27.63
CA PRO A 111 -12.90 2.48 -29.04
C PRO A 111 -12.22 3.84 -29.28
N ASP A 112 -12.31 4.79 -28.32
CA ASP A 112 -11.68 6.11 -28.45
C ASP A 112 -11.19 6.67 -27.10
N PRO A 113 -9.96 6.32 -26.64
CA PRO A 113 -9.47 6.67 -25.32
C PRO A 113 -9.24 8.18 -25.09
N LYS A 114 -9.33 9.01 -26.14
CA LYS A 114 -9.17 10.48 -26.05
C LYS A 114 -10.49 11.25 -25.98
N ASN A 115 -11.61 10.64 -26.39
CA ASN A 115 -12.94 11.28 -26.46
C ASN A 115 -13.98 10.57 -25.57
N VAL A 116 -13.55 10.06 -24.41
CA VAL A 116 -14.44 9.47 -23.41
C VAL A 116 -15.03 10.55 -22.51
N HIS A 117 -16.36 10.54 -22.35
CA HIS A 117 -17.05 11.42 -21.41
C HIS A 117 -16.47 11.26 -19.99
N ILE A 118 -16.35 12.37 -19.26
CA ILE A 118 -15.68 12.40 -17.95
C ILE A 118 -16.25 11.37 -16.96
N ILE A 119 -17.56 11.13 -17.00
CA ILE A 119 -18.23 10.13 -16.15
C ILE A 119 -17.75 8.71 -16.45
N VAL A 120 -17.57 8.37 -17.73
CA VAL A 120 -17.09 7.04 -18.14
C VAL A 120 -15.64 6.85 -17.72
N SER A 121 -14.79 7.86 -17.94
CA SER A 121 -13.40 7.83 -17.46
C SER A 121 -13.32 7.67 -15.94
N TRP A 122 -14.21 8.34 -15.21
CA TRP A 122 -14.30 8.23 -13.75
C TRP A 122 -14.76 6.84 -13.32
N MET A 123 -15.80 6.28 -13.93
CA MET A 123 -16.28 4.92 -13.63
C MET A 123 -15.21 3.86 -13.90
N ILE A 124 -14.46 3.99 -14.99
CA ILE A 124 -13.34 3.09 -15.31
C ILE A 124 -12.24 3.22 -14.26
N ALA A 125 -11.87 4.45 -13.87
CA ALA A 125 -10.87 4.66 -12.83
C ALA A 125 -11.29 4.04 -11.48
N GLN A 126 -12.56 4.21 -11.08
CA GLN A 126 -13.10 3.59 -9.85
C GLN A 126 -13.09 2.06 -9.95
N SER A 127 -13.53 1.51 -11.08
CA SER A 127 -13.56 0.05 -11.30
C SER A 127 -12.16 -0.56 -11.26
N VAL A 128 -11.20 0.05 -11.94
CA VAL A 128 -9.79 -0.37 -11.92
C VAL A 128 -9.24 -0.33 -10.48
N THR A 129 -9.52 0.74 -9.75
CA THR A 129 -9.06 0.90 -8.36
C THR A 129 -9.69 -0.14 -7.44
N ALA A 130 -10.99 -0.40 -7.58
CA ALA A 130 -11.71 -1.40 -6.80
C ALA A 130 -11.17 -2.82 -7.07
N VAL A 131 -10.98 -3.19 -8.34
CA VAL A 131 -10.42 -4.50 -8.70
C VAL A 131 -8.99 -4.65 -8.19
N ALA A 132 -8.14 -3.63 -8.37
CA ALA A 132 -6.77 -3.67 -7.86
C ALA A 132 -6.74 -3.80 -6.33
N GLY A 133 -7.62 -3.07 -5.62
CA GLY A 133 -7.77 -3.14 -4.18
C GLY A 133 -8.25 -4.50 -3.69
N LEU A 134 -9.21 -5.13 -4.38
CA LEU A 134 -9.69 -6.48 -4.07
C LEU A 134 -8.59 -7.53 -4.24
N VAL A 135 -7.79 -7.41 -5.30
CA VAL A 135 -6.66 -8.32 -5.58
C VAL A 135 -5.58 -8.20 -4.50
N SER A 136 -5.28 -6.99 -4.02
CA SER A 136 -4.29 -6.78 -2.95
C SER A 136 -4.86 -6.98 -1.54
N TYR A 137 -6.18 -7.11 -1.37
CA TYR A 137 -6.85 -7.14 -0.07
C TYR A 137 -6.36 -8.24 0.88
N PRO A 138 -6.01 -9.47 0.43
CA PRO A 138 -5.44 -10.48 1.31
C PRO A 138 -4.13 -10.01 1.98
N PHE A 139 -3.28 -9.31 1.24
CA PHE A 139 -2.01 -8.76 1.76
C PHE A 139 -2.27 -7.68 2.80
N ASP A 140 -3.24 -6.79 2.54
CA ASP A 140 -3.64 -5.77 3.50
C ASP A 140 -4.23 -6.39 4.78
N THR A 141 -4.99 -7.46 4.65
CA THR A 141 -5.57 -8.20 5.78
C THR A 141 -4.46 -8.80 6.65
N VAL A 142 -3.51 -9.51 6.04
CA VAL A 142 -2.38 -10.11 6.76
C VAL A 142 -1.48 -9.04 7.38
N ARG A 143 -1.21 -7.93 6.67
CA ARG A 143 -0.49 -6.77 7.21
C ARG A 143 -1.14 -6.28 8.50
N ARG A 144 -2.46 -6.01 8.48
CA ARG A 144 -3.19 -5.53 9.67
C ARG A 144 -3.19 -6.55 10.79
N ARG A 145 -3.37 -7.85 10.49
CA ARG A 145 -3.30 -8.92 11.49
C ARG A 145 -1.94 -8.98 12.18
N MET A 146 -0.84 -8.81 11.44
CA MET A 146 0.50 -8.74 12.01
C MET A 146 0.71 -7.50 12.89
N MET A 147 0.21 -6.33 12.48
CA MET A 147 0.27 -5.10 13.32
C MET A 147 -0.43 -5.28 14.68
N MET A 148 -1.49 -6.09 14.73
CA MET A 148 -2.20 -6.39 15.98
C MET A 148 -1.44 -7.34 16.92
N GLN A 149 -0.33 -7.95 16.49
CA GLN A 149 0.45 -8.85 17.34
C GLN A 149 1.43 -8.10 18.27
N SER A 150 1.91 -6.91 17.88
CA SER A 150 2.91 -6.18 18.67
C SER A 150 2.37 -5.79 20.04
N GLY A 151 3.16 -5.92 21.10
CA GLY A 151 2.78 -5.59 22.47
C GLY A 151 1.78 -6.55 23.13
N ARG A 152 1.37 -7.64 22.45
CA ARG A 152 0.67 -8.74 23.11
C ARG A 152 1.68 -9.53 23.93
N LYS A 153 1.51 -9.55 25.25
CA LYS A 153 2.22 -10.49 26.12
C LYS A 153 1.77 -11.91 25.73
N GLY A 154 2.73 -12.72 25.27
CA GLY A 154 2.55 -14.17 25.17
C GLY A 154 2.41 -14.80 26.55
#